data_AF-A0A4Y8KLA7-F1
#
_entry.id   AF-A0A4Y8KLA7-F1
#
_cell.length_a   1.000
_cell.length_b   1.000
_cell.length_c   1.000
_cell.angle_alpha   90.00
_cell.angle_beta   90.00
_cell.angle_gamma   90.00
#
_symmetry.space_group_name_H-M   'P 1'
#
loop_
_entity.id
_entity.type
_entity.pdbx_description
1 polymer ?
#
loop_
_entity_poly.entity_id
_entity_poly.type
_entity_poly.pdbx_seq_one_letter_code
_entity_poly.pdbx_strand_id
1 'polypeptide(L)'
;MQRVNEKAVRAPFMIVFFGGALAACAAAVTALLQDAGAEMVPVRVIGAGLTVASFATTMLFNVPRNNAMARIRPSNADSADAWRSFDAGWSRANTTRAVLAIAGSAFLASSLV
;
A
#
# COMPACT_ATOMS: atom_id res chain seq x y z
N MET A 1 11.59 4.66 13.40
CA MET A 1 10.38 4.03 12.83
C MET A 1 9.21 3.90 13.78
N GLN A 2 9.39 3.49 15.06
CA GLN A 2 8.27 3.21 15.99
C GLN A 2 7.25 4.36 16.11
N ARG A 3 7.69 5.60 16.37
CA ARG A 3 6.80 6.79 16.45
C ARG A 3 5.99 7.05 15.18
N VAL A 4 6.51 6.69 14.00
CA VAL A 4 5.78 6.85 12.73
C VAL A 4 4.67 5.80 12.65
N ASN A 5 4.97 4.55 12.99
CA ASN A 5 3.99 3.46 13.02
C ASN A 5 2.82 3.74 13.97
N GLU A 6 3.10 4.29 15.15
CA GLU A 6 2.07 4.71 16.12
C GLU A 6 1.14 5.81 15.59
N LYS A 7 1.69 6.76 14.83
CA LYS A 7 0.89 7.84 14.23
C LYS A 7 0.15 7.40 12.97
N ALA A 8 0.62 6.36 12.28
CA ALA A 8 0.03 5.88 11.04
C ALA A 8 -1.40 5.34 11.23
N VAL A 9 -1.73 4.75 12.38
CA VAL A 9 -3.07 4.20 12.64
C VAL A 9 -4.13 5.24 13.01
N ARG A 10 -3.84 6.53 12.81
CA ARG A 10 -4.78 7.63 13.07
C ARG A 10 -5.73 7.86 11.90
N ALA A 11 -6.93 8.33 12.22
CA ALA A 11 -8.03 8.48 11.26
C ALA A 11 -7.66 9.16 9.94
N PRO A 12 -6.91 10.29 9.89
CA PRO A 12 -6.61 10.95 8.62
C PRO A 12 -5.89 10.04 7.60
N PHE A 13 -4.87 9.31 8.07
CA PHE A 13 -4.15 8.37 7.20
C PHE A 13 -5.01 7.16 6.86
N MET A 14 -5.70 6.60 7.84
CA MET A 14 -6.53 5.40 7.65
C MET A 14 -7.67 5.65 6.65
N ILE A 15 -8.31 6.82 6.70
CA ILE A 15 -9.36 7.20 5.75
C ILE A 15 -8.81 7.23 4.32
N VAL A 16 -7.68 7.91 4.09
CA VAL A 16 -7.09 7.98 2.74
C VAL A 16 -6.58 6.61 2.28
N PHE A 17 -5.97 5.85 3.17
CA PHE A 17 -5.36 4.56 2.85
C PHE A 17 -6.40 3.49 2.47
N PHE A 18 -7.45 3.32 3.30
CA PHE A 18 -8.54 2.38 2.99
C PHE A 18 -9.49 2.93 1.94
N GLY A 19 -9.77 4.24 1.98
CA GLY A 19 -10.61 4.92 1.00
C GLY A 19 -10.02 4.85 -0.41
N GLY A 20 -8.70 5.00 -0.55
CA GLY A 20 -8.02 4.85 -1.83
C GLY A 20 -8.13 3.43 -2.41
N ALA A 21 -7.95 2.40 -1.57
CA ALA A 21 -8.14 1.01 -1.98
C ALA A 21 -9.60 0.74 -2.40
N LEU A 22 -10.57 1.24 -1.63
CA LEU A 22 -11.99 1.11 -1.94
C LEU A 22 -12.37 1.84 -3.23
N ALA A 23 -11.87 3.07 -3.42
CA ALA A 23 -12.11 3.86 -4.64
C ALA A 23 -11.53 3.18 -5.88
N ALA A 24 -10.35 2.55 -5.78
CA ALA A 24 -9.77 1.77 -6.86
C ALA A 24 -10.65 0.57 -7.23
N CYS A 25 -11.15 -0.18 -6.24
CA CYS A 25 -12.11 -1.27 -6.48
C CYS A 25 -13.41 -0.76 -7.13
N ALA A 26 -13.95 0.36 -6.64
CA ALA A 26 -15.14 0.96 -7.20
C ALA A 26 -14.93 1.35 -8.68
N ALA A 27 -13.79 1.96 -9.02
CA ALA A 27 -13.45 2.33 -10.39
C ALA A 27 -13.40 1.12 -11.35
N ALA A 28 -12.86 -0.01 -10.89
CA ALA A 28 -12.89 -1.26 -11.66
C ALA A 28 -14.32 -1.80 -11.84
N VAL A 29 -15.12 -1.85 -10.77
CA VAL A 29 -16.50 -2.32 -10.83
C VAL A 29 -17.35 -1.45 -11.75
N THR A 30 -17.26 -0.12 -11.64
CA THR A 30 -18.02 0.78 -12.51
C THR A 30 -17.63 0.63 -13.98
N ALA A 31 -16.34 0.43 -14.26
CA ALA A 31 -15.85 0.22 -15.63
C ALA A 31 -16.39 -1.09 -16.25
N LEU A 32 -16.58 -2.13 -15.44
CA LEU A 32 -17.11 -3.41 -15.92
C LEU A 32 -18.64 -3.39 -16.11
N LEU A 33 -19.35 -2.53 -15.37
CA LEU A 33 -20.81 -2.41 -15.43
C LEU A 33 -21.30 -1.39 -16.45
N GLN A 34 -20.48 -0.40 -16.80
CA GLN A 34 -20.81 0.65 -17.75
C GLN A 34 -20.07 0.42 -19.06
N ASP A 35 -20.79 0.24 -20.17
CA ASP A 35 -20.20 0.18 -21.53
C ASP A 35 -19.58 1.52 -21.99
N ALA A 36 -19.60 2.55 -21.15
CA ALA A 36 -18.99 3.84 -21.42
C ALA A 36 -17.46 3.75 -21.33
N GLY A 37 -16.80 3.69 -22.49
CA GLY A 37 -15.34 3.66 -22.59
C GLY A 37 -14.74 2.25 -22.48
N ALA A 38 -15.32 1.27 -23.18
CA ALA A 38 -14.83 -0.12 -23.25
C ALA A 38 -13.31 -0.24 -23.48
N GLU A 39 -12.72 0.67 -24.26
CA GLU A 39 -11.26 0.71 -24.51
C GLU A 39 -10.43 0.97 -23.24
N MET A 40 -10.98 1.71 -22.26
CA MET A 40 -10.31 2.06 -21.00
C MET A 40 -10.57 1.08 -19.87
N VAL A 41 -11.48 0.10 -20.05
CA VAL A 41 -11.78 -0.91 -19.05
C VAL A 41 -10.53 -1.71 -18.63
N PRO A 42 -9.67 -2.20 -19.54
CA PRO A 42 -8.45 -2.90 -19.16
C PRO A 42 -7.51 -2.02 -18.32
N VAL A 43 -7.37 -0.74 -18.70
CA VAL A 43 -6.50 0.22 -18.00
C VAL A 43 -6.98 0.44 -16.56
N ARG A 44 -8.30 0.62 -16.36
CA ARG A 44 -8.91 0.79 -15.04
C ARG A 44 -8.74 -0.46 -14.16
N VAL A 45 -8.97 -1.65 -14.72
CA VAL A 45 -8.81 -2.92 -14.00
C VAL A 45 -7.36 -3.15 -13.59
N ILE A 46 -6.39 -2.88 -14.48
CA ILE A 46 -4.96 -3.00 -14.17
C ILE A 46 -4.57 -2.01 -13.08
N GLY A 47 -4.96 -0.73 -13.21
CA GLY A 47 -4.66 0.30 -12.22
C GLY A 47 -5.26 0.00 -10.84
N ALA A 48 -6.49 -0.51 -10.82
CA ALA A 48 -7.15 -0.95 -9.59
C ALA A 48 -6.43 -2.15 -8.96
N GLY A 49 -6.09 -3.17 -9.76
CA GLY A 49 -5.37 -4.35 -9.31
C GLY A 49 -4.01 -4.02 -8.70
N LEU A 50 -3.25 -3.12 -9.34
CA LEU A 50 -1.97 -2.64 -8.81
C LEU A 50 -2.13 -1.88 -7.49
N THR A 51 -3.17 -1.05 -7.38
CA THR A 51 -3.48 -0.32 -6.14
C THR A 51 -3.84 -1.29 -5.01
N VAL A 52 -4.67 -2.30 -5.27
CA VAL A 52 -5.00 -3.36 -4.32
C VAL A 52 -3.77 -4.18 -3.93
N ALA A 53 -2.89 -4.50 -4.89
CA ALA A 53 -1.64 -5.20 -4.60
C ALA A 53 -0.70 -4.37 -3.71
N SER A 54 -0.63 -3.04 -3.91
CA SER A 54 0.10 -2.13 -3.02
C SER A 54 -0.48 -2.13 -1.59
N PHE A 55 -1.81 -2.03 -1.49
CA PHE A 55 -2.52 -2.13 -0.22
C PHE A 55 -2.25 -3.47 0.48
N ALA A 56 -2.37 -4.59 -0.24
CA ALA A 56 -2.08 -5.93 0.27
C ALA A 56 -0.62 -6.07 0.70
N THR A 57 0.33 -5.51 -0.06
CA THR A 57 1.76 -5.49 0.34
C THR A 57 1.93 -4.83 1.71
N THR A 58 1.22 -3.73 1.94
CA THR A 58 1.23 -3.03 3.22
C THR A 58 0.70 -3.91 4.35
N MET A 59 -0.46 -4.54 4.15
CA MET A 59 -1.15 -5.33 5.18
C MET A 59 -0.44 -6.65 5.49
N LEU A 60 0.10 -7.33 4.47
CA LEU A 60 0.67 -8.66 4.62
C LEU A 60 2.16 -8.63 4.95
N PHE A 61 2.90 -7.58 4.56
CA PHE A 61 4.35 -7.52 4.75
C PHE A 61 4.81 -6.38 5.65
N ASN A 62 4.34 -5.15 5.43
CA ASN A 62 4.83 -4.00 6.20
C ASN A 62 4.23 -3.95 7.62
N VAL A 63 2.92 -4.15 7.78
CA VAL A 63 2.25 -4.10 9.10
C VAL A 63 2.76 -5.17 10.06
N PRO A 64 2.89 -6.45 9.70
CA PRO A 64 3.43 -7.47 10.60
C PRO A 64 4.85 -7.15 11.07
N ARG A 65 5.71 -6.65 10.17
CA ARG A 65 7.07 -6.21 10.50
C ARG A 65 7.07 -5.00 11.42
N ASN A 66 6.20 -4.02 11.15
CA ASN A 66 6.04 -2.83 11.99
C ASN A 66 5.62 -3.21 13.41
N ASN A 67 4.68 -4.15 13.55
CA ASN A 67 4.22 -4.66 14.83
C ASN A 67 5.31 -5.46 15.56
N ALA A 68 6.15 -6.21 14.84
CA ALA A 68 7.31 -6.88 15.41
C ALA A 68 8.35 -5.88 15.95
N MET A 69 8.66 -4.84 15.15
CA MET A 69 9.60 -3.79 15.54
C MET A 69 9.10 -2.97 16.74
N ALA A 70 7.78 -2.80 16.90
CA ALA A 70 7.19 -2.11 18.05
C ALA A 70 7.43 -2.82 19.39
N ARG A 71 7.73 -4.13 19.38
CA ARG A 71 8.00 -4.91 20.60
C ARG A 71 9.45 -4.81 21.06
N ILE A 72 10.35 -4.25 20.26
CA ILE A 72 11.78 -4.18 20.55
C ILE A 72 12.06 -2.94 21.40
N ARG A 73 12.70 -3.14 22.57
CA ARG A 73 13.14 -2.05 23.44
C ARG A 73 14.45 -1.46 22.91
N PRO A 74 14.56 -0.12 22.76
CA PRO A 74 15.76 0.54 22.26
C PRO A 74 17.02 0.30 23.11
N SER A 75 16.86 -0.02 24.40
CA SER A 75 17.96 -0.21 25.35
C SER A 75 18.57 -1.62 25.35
N ASN A 76 18.11 -2.52 24.49
CA ASN A 76 18.64 -3.89 24.42
C ASN A 76 19.96 -3.92 23.64
N ALA A 77 20.93 -4.70 24.11
CA ALA A 77 22.23 -4.88 23.45
C ALA A 77 22.08 -5.37 21.99
N ASP A 78 21.06 -6.18 21.70
CA ASP A 78 20.80 -6.76 20.37
C ASP A 78 19.94 -5.86 19.44
N SER A 79 19.65 -4.63 19.86
CA SER A 79 18.76 -3.72 19.11
C SER A 79 19.28 -3.39 17.70
N ALA A 80 20.60 -3.33 17.51
CA ALA A 80 21.22 -3.08 16.22
C ALA A 80 21.01 -4.23 15.23
N ASP A 81 21.15 -5.48 15.68
CA ASP A 81 20.92 -6.66 14.84
C ASP A 81 19.46 -6.81 14.45
N ALA A 82 18.56 -6.60 15.41
CA ALA A 82 17.13 -6.66 15.13
C ALA A 82 16.69 -5.57 14.14
N TRP A 83 17.29 -4.38 14.20
CA TRP A 83 17.08 -3.32 13.20
C TRP A 83 17.58 -3.74 11.81
N ARG A 84 18.77 -4.33 11.70
CA ARG A 84 19.32 -4.80 10.41
C ARG A 84 18.41 -5.84 9.75
N SER A 85 17.91 -6.81 10.52
CA SER A 85 16.98 -7.84 10.02
C SER A 85 15.62 -7.24 9.61
N PHE A 86 15.13 -6.25 10.38
CA PHE A 86 13.90 -5.53 10.05
C PHE A 86 14.04 -4.75 8.74
N ASP A 87 15.09 -3.93 8.63
CA ASP A 87 15.26 -2.95 7.56
C ASP A 87 15.34 -3.60 6.18
N ALA A 88 16.16 -4.64 6.01
CA ALA A 88 16.33 -5.29 4.70
C ALA A 88 15.00 -5.87 4.17
N GLY A 89 14.22 -6.53 5.03
CA GLY A 89 12.92 -7.08 4.64
C GLY A 89 11.85 -6.02 4.44
N TRP A 90 11.85 -5.01 5.32
CA TRP A 90 10.88 -3.91 5.28
C TRP A 90 11.09 -3.01 4.06
N SER A 91 12.33 -2.65 3.74
CA SER A 91 12.70 -1.79 2.62
C SER A 91 12.33 -2.41 1.28
N ARG A 92 12.57 -3.72 1.08
CA ARG A 92 12.10 -4.42 -0.13
C ARG A 92 10.59 -4.36 -0.30
N ALA A 93 9.84 -4.71 0.76
CA ALA A 93 8.37 -4.65 0.72
C ALA A 93 7.87 -3.22 0.48
N ASN A 94 8.51 -2.24 1.11
CA ASN A 94 8.16 -0.82 0.96
C ASN A 94 8.43 -0.30 -0.46
N THR A 95 9.54 -0.71 -1.09
CA THR A 95 9.83 -0.39 -2.50
C THR A 95 8.81 -1.03 -3.43
N THR A 96 8.49 -2.32 -3.24
CA THR A 96 7.45 -3.01 -4.00
C THR A 96 6.11 -2.28 -3.88
N ARG A 97 5.70 -1.95 -2.65
CA ARG A 97 4.48 -1.17 -2.38
C ARG A 97 4.48 0.16 -3.13
N ALA A 98 5.60 0.89 -3.12
CA ALA A 98 5.73 2.18 -3.78
C ALA A 98 5.59 2.06 -5.30
N VAL A 99 6.30 1.11 -5.91
CA VAL A 99 6.21 0.85 -7.37
C VAL A 99 4.78 0.49 -7.77
N LEU A 100 4.13 -0.41 -7.04
CA LEU A 100 2.74 -0.79 -7.28
C LEU A 100 1.79 0.40 -7.15
N ALA A 101 1.96 1.25 -6.13
CA ALA A 101 1.13 2.44 -5.93
C ALA A 101 1.31 3.47 -7.05
N ILE A 102 2.56 3.74 -7.46
CA ILE A 102 2.86 4.68 -8.54
C ILE A 102 2.28 4.18 -9.86
N ALA A 103 2.53 2.92 -10.20
CA ALA A 103 2.00 2.32 -11.42
C ALA A 103 0.47 2.29 -11.41
N GLY A 104 -0.16 1.85 -10.31
CA GLY A 104 -1.61 1.86 -10.16
C GLY A 104 -2.22 3.25 -10.33
N SER A 105 -1.59 4.27 -9.73
CA SER A 105 -2.02 5.67 -9.87
C SER A 105 -1.88 6.18 -11.30
N ALA A 106 -0.78 5.84 -11.99
CA ALA A 106 -0.57 6.25 -13.39
C ALA A 106 -1.63 5.68 -14.34
N PHE A 107 -1.96 4.39 -14.20
CA PHE A 107 -3.01 3.75 -14.99
C PHE A 107 -4.40 4.34 -14.70
N LEU A 108 -4.73 4.55 -13.43
CA LEU A 108 -6.02 5.15 -13.06
C LEU A 108 -6.12 6.60 -13.56
N ALA A 109 -5.05 7.39 -13.44
CA ALA A 109 -5.01 8.77 -13.93
C ALA A 109 -5.12 8.84 -15.46
N SER A 110 -4.44 7.96 -16.20
CA SER A 110 -4.53 7.95 -17.67
C SER A 110 -5.91 7.58 -18.18
N SER A 111 -6.71 6.84 -17.40
CA SER A 111 -8.08 6.47 -17.76
C SER A 111 -9.11 7.60 -17.64
N LEU A 112 -8.69 8.80 -17.18
CA LEU A 112 -9.52 10.00 -17.05
C LEU A 112 -9.49 10.91 -18.29
N VAL A 113 -8.57 10.64 -19.23
CA VAL A 113 -8.39 11.39 -20.48
C VAL A 113 -9.05 10.62 -21.61
#